data_AF-A0A2E0K0F9-F1
#
_entry.id   AF-A0A2E0K0F9-F1
#
_cell.length_a   1.000
_cell.length_b   1.000
_cell.length_c   1.000
_cell.angle_alpha   90.00
_cell.angle_beta   90.00
_cell.angle_gamma   90.00
#
_symmetry.space_group_name_H-M   'P 1'
#
loop_
_entity.id
_entity.type
_entity.pdbx_description
1 polymer ?
#
loop_
_entity_poly.entity_id
_entity_poly.type
_entity_poly.pdbx_seq_one_letter_code
_entity_poly.pdbx_strand_id
1 'polypeptide(L)'
;MYGLSNEGRQAAGELVAELHQRSVKFEGNEVEVKSLHNHARSLLDVLRNIDSSGSYYPHSAPEPDEPTSLDGRDLPLDHRLAIYDNVVRSAWSDGVVTKDEQSILDDMSMYLGLEPHQTEPLEKQARDDSVKPDAENSSLYKQMLEVAWQDGEVDSNEQAMLDSLASMLGLDSAREVQLDWVCDHLDDRLKAYCSAMEAAWKDGNVSDDEENMLESMRNTLAISDEEHRTILGVVRAKLN
;
A
#
# COMPACT_ATOMS: atom_id res chain seq x y z
N MET A 1 14.97 -18.72 -54.82
CA MET A 1 16.30 -18.60 -54.20
C MET A 1 16.75 -17.16 -54.39
N TYR A 2 16.54 -16.31 -53.38
CA TYR A 2 16.98 -14.92 -53.41
C TYR A 2 18.47 -14.90 -53.07
N GLY A 3 19.30 -14.35 -53.96
CA GLY A 3 20.73 -14.17 -53.75
C GLY A 3 21.11 -12.72 -54.04
N LEU A 4 22.21 -12.27 -53.44
CA LEU A 4 22.76 -10.95 -53.72
C LEU A 4 23.05 -10.79 -55.22
N SER A 5 22.75 -9.61 -55.77
CA SER A 5 23.17 -9.19 -57.11
C SER A 5 24.69 -9.16 -57.19
N ASN A 6 25.25 -9.14 -58.41
CA ASN A 6 26.70 -9.05 -58.59
C ASN A 6 27.28 -7.80 -57.91
N GLU A 7 26.58 -6.67 -57.98
CA GLU A 7 26.92 -5.43 -57.28
C GLU A 7 26.85 -5.61 -55.76
N GLY A 8 25.81 -6.28 -55.25
CA GLY A 8 25.66 -6.57 -53.82
C GLY A 8 26.76 -7.47 -53.27
N ARG A 9 27.26 -8.42 -54.06
CA ARG A 9 28.43 -9.24 -53.68
C ARG A 9 29.71 -8.44 -53.64
N GLN A 10 29.89 -7.50 -54.57
CA GLN A 10 31.07 -6.64 -54.61
C GLN A 10 31.10 -5.70 -53.39
N ALA A 11 29.99 -5.02 -53.10
CA ALA A 11 29.86 -4.16 -51.93
C ALA A 11 30.03 -4.93 -50.60
N ALA A 12 29.45 -6.12 -50.50
CA ALA A 12 29.64 -6.98 -49.33
C ALA A 12 31.11 -7.42 -49.18
N GLY A 13 31.80 -7.71 -50.29
CA GLY A 13 33.21 -8.05 -50.29
C GLY A 13 34.10 -6.92 -49.78
N GLU A 14 33.81 -5.68 -50.16
CA GLU A 14 34.51 -4.48 -49.68
C GLU A 14 34.33 -4.29 -48.17
N LEU A 15 33.08 -4.41 -47.67
CA LEU A 15 32.79 -4.33 -46.23
C LEU A 15 33.50 -5.43 -45.43
N VAL A 16 33.55 -6.65 -45.96
CA VAL A 16 34.28 -7.76 -45.31
C VAL A 16 35.78 -7.47 -45.28
N ALA A 17 36.34 -6.91 -46.35
CA ALA A 17 37.75 -6.53 -46.39
C ALA A 17 38.08 -5.42 -45.37
N GLU A 18 37.20 -4.44 -45.21
CA GLU A 18 37.31 -3.38 -44.20
C GLU A 18 37.26 -3.97 -42.77
N LEU A 19 36.29 -4.85 -42.51
CA LEU A 19 36.15 -5.51 -41.21
C LEU A 19 37.38 -6.37 -40.86
N HIS A 20 38.01 -7.00 -41.84
CA HIS A 20 39.23 -7.78 -41.63
C HIS A 20 40.44 -6.94 -41.20
N GLN A 21 40.53 -5.69 -41.65
CA GLN A 21 41.64 -4.78 -41.36
C GLN A 21 41.47 -4.01 -40.05
N ARG A 22 40.29 -4.08 -39.43
CA ARG A 22 40.02 -3.38 -38.17
C ARG A 22 40.86 -3.98 -37.03
N SER A 23 41.49 -3.12 -36.25
CA SER A 23 42.23 -3.50 -35.05
C SER A 23 41.33 -3.53 -33.81
N VAL A 24 41.54 -4.51 -32.94
CA VAL A 24 40.74 -4.76 -31.74
C VAL A 24 41.68 -5.15 -30.59
N LYS A 25 41.35 -4.73 -29.38
CA LYS A 25 42.15 -5.05 -28.20
C LYS A 25 41.82 -6.45 -27.70
N PHE A 26 42.82 -7.32 -27.63
CA PHE A 26 42.72 -8.67 -27.09
C PHE A 26 43.84 -8.87 -26.07
N GLU A 27 43.49 -9.19 -24.82
CA GLU A 27 44.46 -9.41 -23.72
C GLU A 27 45.50 -8.27 -23.57
N GLY A 28 45.06 -7.03 -23.81
CA GLY A 28 45.90 -5.83 -23.72
C GLY A 28 46.76 -5.53 -24.97
N ASN A 29 46.77 -6.41 -25.97
CA ASN A 29 47.47 -6.21 -27.24
C ASN A 29 46.50 -5.84 -28.36
N GLU A 30 46.95 -5.04 -29.31
CA GLU A 30 46.17 -4.68 -30.49
C GLU A 30 46.33 -5.76 -31.58
N VAL A 31 45.22 -6.39 -31.94
CA VAL A 31 45.16 -7.56 -32.82
C VAL A 31 44.13 -7.31 -33.92
N GLU A 32 44.45 -7.65 -35.17
CA GLU A 32 43.52 -7.50 -36.30
C GLU A 32 42.40 -8.56 -36.25
N VAL A 33 41.16 -8.17 -36.59
CA VAL A 33 40.00 -9.07 -36.63
C VAL A 33 40.25 -10.29 -37.52
N LYS A 34 41.01 -10.15 -38.61
CA LYS A 34 41.38 -11.27 -39.49
C LYS A 34 42.14 -12.38 -38.77
N SER A 35 42.97 -12.05 -37.77
CA SER A 35 43.75 -13.04 -37.02
C SER A 35 42.93 -13.75 -35.93
N LEU A 36 41.77 -13.19 -35.55
CA LEU A 36 40.84 -13.76 -34.58
C LEU A 36 39.83 -14.73 -35.23
N HIS A 37 39.64 -14.63 -36.55
CA HIS A 37 38.81 -15.54 -37.34
C HIS A 37 39.61 -16.77 -37.79
N ASN A 38 39.08 -17.96 -37.52
CA ASN A 38 39.60 -19.23 -38.05
C ASN A 38 38.44 -20.10 -38.60
N HIS A 39 38.74 -21.27 -39.17
CA HIS A 39 37.70 -22.17 -39.69
C HIS A 39 36.69 -22.64 -38.63
N ALA A 40 37.01 -22.56 -37.34
CA ALA A 40 36.13 -22.92 -36.24
C ALA A 40 35.31 -21.73 -35.69
N ARG A 41 35.72 -20.48 -35.95
CA ARG A 41 35.10 -19.25 -35.44
C ARG A 41 34.69 -18.36 -36.60
N SER A 42 33.40 -18.31 -36.88
CA SER A 42 32.87 -17.46 -37.95
C SER A 42 33.18 -15.99 -37.69
N LEU A 43 33.32 -15.18 -38.76
CA LEU A 43 33.57 -13.74 -38.62
C LEU A 43 32.47 -13.05 -37.79
N LEU A 44 31.21 -13.47 -37.95
CA LEU A 44 30.08 -12.93 -37.18
C LEU A 44 30.20 -13.24 -35.68
N ASP A 45 30.74 -14.42 -35.34
CA ASP A 45 30.97 -14.81 -33.95
C ASP A 45 32.12 -14.02 -33.32
N VAL A 46 33.14 -13.66 -34.12
CA VAL A 46 34.18 -12.72 -33.68
C VAL A 46 33.57 -11.34 -33.42
N LEU A 47 32.79 -10.80 -34.37
CA LEU A 47 32.17 -9.47 -34.25
C LEU A 47 31.16 -9.36 -33.10
N ARG A 48 30.40 -10.42 -32.83
CA ARG A 48 29.46 -10.50 -31.70
C ARG A 48 30.13 -10.25 -30.37
N ASN A 49 31.39 -10.67 -30.26
CA ASN A 49 32.17 -10.66 -29.03
C ASN A 49 33.12 -9.45 -28.92
N ILE A 50 32.91 -8.43 -29.77
CA ILE A 50 33.60 -7.14 -29.69
C ILE A 50 32.65 -6.13 -29.05
N ASP A 51 33.07 -5.54 -27.93
CA ASP A 51 32.33 -4.47 -27.27
C ASP A 51 32.45 -3.13 -28.04
N SER A 52 31.54 -2.20 -27.76
CA SER A 52 31.53 -0.80 -28.19
C SER A 52 32.87 -0.07 -27.99
N SER A 53 33.67 -0.50 -27.02
CA SER A 53 35.03 -0.01 -26.73
C SER A 53 36.14 -0.57 -27.65
N GLY A 54 35.82 -1.50 -28.55
CA GLY A 54 36.79 -2.13 -29.44
C GLY A 54 37.69 -3.16 -28.75
N SER A 55 37.18 -3.84 -27.72
CA SER A 55 37.87 -4.95 -27.04
C SER A 55 37.17 -6.27 -27.36
N TYR A 56 37.96 -7.29 -27.76
CA TYR A 56 37.48 -8.63 -28.09
C TYR A 56 37.63 -9.54 -26.87
N TYR A 57 36.54 -10.18 -26.47
CA TYR A 57 36.53 -11.17 -25.39
C TYR A 57 36.15 -12.54 -25.96
N PRO A 58 37.07 -13.50 -26.03
CA PRO A 58 36.75 -14.82 -26.54
C PRO A 58 35.80 -15.46 -25.53
N HIS A 59 34.67 -15.96 -26.00
CA HIS A 59 33.70 -16.61 -25.12
C HIS A 59 34.29 -17.93 -24.59
N SER A 60 34.99 -17.85 -23.46
CA SER A 60 35.03 -18.93 -22.47
C SER A 60 33.86 -18.66 -21.54
N ALA A 61 32.72 -19.28 -21.84
CA ALA A 61 31.59 -19.34 -20.94
C ALA A 61 32.04 -19.94 -19.59
N PRO A 62 31.71 -19.37 -18.42
CA PRO A 62 30.66 -19.98 -17.64
C PRO A 62 29.36 -19.84 -18.44
N GLU A 63 28.58 -20.91 -18.46
CA GLU A 63 27.31 -21.02 -19.17
C GLU A 63 26.47 -19.73 -19.03
N PRO A 64 25.56 -19.41 -19.97
CA PRO A 64 24.44 -18.60 -19.56
C PRO A 64 23.81 -19.38 -18.41
N ASP A 65 24.02 -18.93 -17.17
CA ASP A 65 23.27 -19.43 -16.04
C ASP A 65 21.82 -19.51 -16.53
N GLU A 66 21.25 -20.70 -16.36
CA GLU A 66 19.83 -21.00 -16.46
C GLU A 66 19.03 -19.72 -16.21
N PRO A 67 18.01 -19.38 -17.02
CA PRO A 67 17.37 -18.06 -16.98
C PRO A 67 17.23 -17.65 -15.53
N THR A 68 18.09 -16.75 -15.02
CA THR A 68 18.38 -16.72 -13.58
C THR A 68 17.04 -16.78 -12.90
N SER A 69 16.71 -17.95 -12.35
CA SER A 69 15.68 -18.05 -11.35
C SER A 69 16.36 -17.25 -10.28
N LEU A 70 16.11 -15.94 -10.28
CA LEU A 70 16.40 -15.09 -9.15
C LEU A 70 15.54 -15.76 -8.10
N ASP A 71 16.14 -16.74 -7.41
CA ASP A 71 15.47 -17.43 -6.34
C ASP A 71 15.13 -16.32 -5.37
N GLY A 72 13.89 -16.33 -4.86
CA GLY A 72 13.42 -15.27 -3.97
C GLY A 72 14.40 -15.03 -2.81
N ARG A 73 15.22 -16.04 -2.49
CA ARG A 73 16.27 -16.11 -1.47
C ARG A 73 17.57 -15.37 -1.80
N ASP A 74 17.90 -15.17 -3.07
CA ASP A 74 19.12 -14.47 -3.50
C ASP A 74 19.00 -12.93 -3.34
N LEU A 75 17.79 -12.45 -3.12
CA LEU A 75 17.51 -11.04 -2.85
C LEU A 75 17.99 -10.66 -1.43
N PRO A 76 18.51 -9.42 -1.25
CA PRO A 76 18.78 -8.86 0.06
C PRO A 76 17.57 -8.99 1.00
N LEU A 77 17.80 -9.23 2.29
CA LEU A 77 16.72 -9.42 3.27
C LEU A 77 15.69 -8.28 3.23
N ASP A 78 16.14 -7.03 3.12
CA ASP A 78 15.27 -5.86 3.03
C ASP A 78 14.33 -5.90 1.81
N HIS A 79 14.83 -6.38 0.66
CA HIS A 79 14.02 -6.51 -0.55
C HIS A 79 13.00 -7.65 -0.42
N ARG A 80 13.39 -8.76 0.21
CA ARG A 80 12.49 -9.90 0.45
C ARG A 80 11.35 -9.51 1.38
N LEU A 81 11.67 -8.80 2.47
CA LEU A 81 10.67 -8.25 3.39
C LEU A 81 9.76 -7.24 2.69
N ALA A 82 10.29 -6.36 1.85
CA ALA A 82 9.48 -5.39 1.12
C ALA A 82 8.51 -6.07 0.14
N ILE A 83 8.94 -7.11 -0.58
CA ILE A 83 8.07 -7.88 -1.48
C ILE A 83 6.95 -8.57 -0.67
N TYR A 84 7.32 -9.21 0.44
CA TYR A 84 6.35 -9.88 1.31
C TYR A 84 5.35 -8.90 1.93
N ASP A 85 5.81 -7.76 2.46
CA ASP A 85 4.96 -6.68 3.01
C ASP A 85 3.92 -6.20 1.98
N ASN A 86 4.32 -6.00 0.73
CA ASN A 86 3.38 -5.60 -0.32
C ASN A 86 2.27 -6.63 -0.55
N VAL A 87 2.60 -7.93 -0.54
CA VAL A 87 1.59 -8.98 -0.76
C VAL A 87 0.71 -9.17 0.47
N VAL A 88 1.28 -9.09 1.67
CA VAL A 88 0.50 -9.10 2.91
C VAL A 88 -0.50 -7.95 2.91
N ARG A 89 -0.08 -6.71 2.59
CA ARG A 89 -1.01 -5.57 2.48
C ARG A 89 -2.09 -5.77 1.43
N SER A 90 -1.73 -6.39 0.30
CA SER A 90 -2.73 -6.72 -0.74
C SER A 90 -3.75 -7.73 -0.23
N ALA A 91 -3.32 -8.76 0.51
CA ALA A 91 -4.21 -9.78 1.06
C ALA A 91 -5.09 -9.23 2.20
N TRP A 92 -4.63 -8.21 2.93
CA TRP A 92 -5.41 -7.52 3.96
C TRP A 92 -6.20 -6.32 3.44
N SER A 93 -6.19 -6.05 2.13
CA SER A 93 -6.79 -4.84 1.55
C SER A 93 -8.30 -4.74 1.74
N ASP A 94 -8.99 -5.87 1.84
CA ASP A 94 -10.45 -5.95 2.07
C ASP A 94 -10.81 -6.29 3.53
N GLY A 95 -9.80 -6.35 4.40
CA GLY A 95 -9.93 -6.67 5.81
C GLY A 95 -10.13 -8.15 6.14
N VAL A 96 -10.18 -9.06 5.15
CA VAL A 96 -10.42 -10.49 5.37
C VAL A 96 -9.50 -11.35 4.51
N VAL A 97 -8.52 -12.01 5.13
CA VAL A 97 -7.67 -12.98 4.42
C VAL A 97 -8.42 -14.30 4.22
N THR A 98 -8.61 -14.69 2.97
CA THR A 98 -9.18 -15.98 2.58
C THR A 98 -8.17 -17.13 2.73
N LYS A 99 -8.65 -18.38 2.69
CA LYS A 99 -7.77 -19.57 2.76
C LYS A 99 -6.77 -19.64 1.61
N ASP A 100 -7.18 -19.21 0.42
CA ASP A 100 -6.34 -19.23 -0.76
C ASP A 100 -5.24 -18.17 -0.66
N GLU A 101 -5.57 -16.98 -0.13
CA GLU A 101 -4.58 -15.93 0.15
C GLU A 101 -3.62 -16.32 1.26
N GLN A 102 -4.10 -16.98 2.31
CA GLN A 102 -3.24 -17.54 3.36
C GLN A 102 -2.25 -18.55 2.77
N SER A 103 -2.70 -19.42 1.86
CA SER A 103 -1.81 -20.34 1.14
C SER A 103 -0.76 -19.60 0.30
N ILE A 104 -1.14 -18.52 -0.38
CA ILE A 104 -0.22 -17.70 -1.18
C ILE A 104 0.82 -17.02 -0.29
N LEU A 105 0.43 -16.52 0.88
CA LEU A 105 1.35 -15.91 1.85
C LEU A 105 2.36 -16.92 2.39
N ASP A 106 1.91 -18.13 2.73
CA ASP A 106 2.77 -19.22 3.17
C ASP A 106 3.76 -19.63 2.06
N ASP A 107 3.28 -19.79 0.83
CA ASP A 107 4.10 -20.14 -0.34
C ASP A 107 5.14 -19.04 -0.63
N MET A 108 4.74 -17.77 -0.53
CA MET A 108 5.65 -16.63 -0.72
C MET A 108 6.70 -16.51 0.38
N SER A 109 6.33 -16.74 1.63
CA SER A 109 7.27 -16.79 2.76
C SER A 109 8.33 -17.87 2.52
N MET A 110 7.89 -19.05 2.06
CA MET A 110 8.77 -20.18 1.77
C MET A 110 9.68 -19.93 0.55
N TYR A 111 9.15 -19.28 -0.49
CA TYR A 111 9.88 -18.89 -1.69
C TYR A 111 10.95 -17.84 -1.39
N LEU A 112 10.63 -16.82 -0.60
CA LEU A 112 11.59 -15.79 -0.17
C LEU A 112 12.54 -16.29 0.93
N GLY A 113 12.25 -17.44 1.56
CA GLY A 113 13.05 -17.98 2.65
C GLY A 113 13.03 -17.07 3.89
N LEU A 114 11.85 -16.54 4.20
CA LEU A 114 11.61 -15.73 5.40
C LEU A 114 11.26 -16.65 6.57
N GLU A 115 11.72 -16.31 7.77
CA GLU A 115 11.35 -17.03 8.98
C GLU A 115 10.06 -16.45 9.58
N PRO A 116 9.25 -17.25 10.30
CA PRO A 116 7.99 -16.78 10.89
C PRO A 116 8.14 -15.54 11.76
N HIS A 117 9.26 -15.41 12.48
CA HIS A 117 9.52 -14.25 13.34
C HIS A 117 9.71 -12.93 12.55
N GLN A 118 9.94 -13.02 11.24
CA GLN A 118 10.12 -11.88 10.34
C GLN A 118 8.81 -11.48 9.66
N THR A 119 7.92 -12.44 9.42
CA THR A 119 6.63 -12.26 8.75
C THR A 119 5.51 -11.88 9.72
N GLU A 120 5.48 -12.48 10.92
CA GLU A 120 4.51 -12.17 11.99
C GLU A 120 4.33 -10.68 12.28
N PRO A 121 5.39 -9.85 12.42
CA PRO A 121 5.20 -8.42 12.66
C PRO A 121 4.57 -7.69 11.47
N LEU A 122 4.86 -8.12 10.24
CA LEU A 122 4.30 -7.54 9.01
C LEU A 122 2.83 -7.88 8.87
N GLU A 123 2.47 -9.15 9.10
CA GLU A 123 1.07 -9.59 9.12
C GLU A 123 0.26 -8.89 10.20
N LYS A 124 0.83 -8.78 11.40
CA LYS A 124 0.18 -8.06 12.51
C LYS A 124 -0.03 -6.59 12.17
N GLN A 125 0.98 -5.92 11.62
CA GLN A 125 0.86 -4.52 11.22
C GLN A 125 -0.17 -4.34 10.12
N ALA A 126 -0.17 -5.18 9.09
CA ALA A 126 -1.15 -5.11 8.00
C ALA A 126 -2.59 -5.35 8.50
N ARG A 127 -2.78 -6.28 9.44
CA ARG A 127 -4.06 -6.50 10.10
C ARG A 127 -4.51 -5.27 10.90
N ASP A 128 -3.61 -4.66 11.67
CA ASP A 128 -3.93 -3.48 12.48
C ASP A 128 -4.24 -2.27 11.57
N ASP A 129 -3.63 -2.19 10.39
CA ASP A 129 -3.92 -1.18 9.37
C ASP A 129 -5.23 -1.44 8.61
N SER A 130 -5.60 -2.70 8.36
CA SER A 130 -6.86 -3.06 7.71
C SER A 130 -8.08 -2.98 8.63
N VAL A 131 -7.88 -3.15 9.94
CA VAL A 131 -8.95 -3.01 10.96
C VAL A 131 -9.31 -1.54 11.19
N LYS A 132 -8.47 -0.58 10.76
CA LYS A 132 -8.88 0.81 10.78
C LYS A 132 -10.07 0.96 9.82
N PRO A 133 -11.22 1.46 10.28
CA PRO A 133 -12.36 1.67 9.42
C PRO A 133 -11.90 2.59 8.29
N ASP A 134 -11.97 2.04 7.08
CA ASP A 134 -11.45 2.64 5.86
C ASP A 134 -11.73 4.14 5.86
N ALA A 135 -10.70 4.95 5.59
CA ALA A 135 -10.82 6.41 5.63
C ALA A 135 -11.94 6.89 4.70
N GLU A 136 -12.28 6.12 3.66
CA GLU A 136 -13.40 6.33 2.75
C GLU A 136 -14.77 6.07 3.40
N ASN A 137 -14.91 4.98 4.16
CA ASN A 137 -16.14 4.65 4.89
C ASN A 137 -16.41 5.67 6.00
N SER A 138 -15.36 6.07 6.72
CA SER A 138 -15.44 7.16 7.69
C SER A 138 -15.77 8.50 7.01
N SER A 139 -15.32 8.73 5.78
CA SER A 139 -15.62 9.95 5.02
C SER A 139 -17.09 10.04 4.60
N LEU A 140 -17.68 8.96 4.08
CA LEU A 140 -19.11 8.93 3.75
C LEU A 140 -19.99 9.09 4.99
N TYR A 141 -19.62 8.44 6.09
CA TYR A 141 -20.28 8.61 7.38
C TYR A 141 -20.23 10.06 7.87
N LYS A 142 -19.05 10.70 7.79
CA LYS A 142 -18.85 12.11 8.16
C LYS A 142 -19.66 13.08 7.28
N GLN A 143 -19.79 12.80 5.98
CA GLN A 143 -20.64 13.61 5.11
C GLN A 143 -22.12 13.53 5.51
N MET A 144 -22.61 12.33 5.85
CA MET A 144 -23.98 12.18 6.31
C MET A 144 -24.21 12.82 7.68
N LEU A 145 -23.20 12.77 8.57
CA LEU A 145 -23.20 13.51 9.82
C LEU A 145 -23.31 15.02 9.60
N GLU A 146 -22.55 15.59 8.67
CA GLU A 146 -22.60 17.03 8.37
C GLU A 146 -23.99 17.46 7.90
N VAL A 147 -24.65 16.64 7.09
CA VAL A 147 -26.03 16.90 6.64
C VAL A 147 -27.03 16.78 7.79
N ALA A 148 -26.89 15.75 8.63
CA ALA A 148 -27.78 15.53 9.76
C ALA A 148 -27.66 16.64 10.81
N TRP A 149 -26.45 17.18 11.04
CA TRP A 149 -26.20 18.23 12.02
C TRP A 149 -26.28 19.65 11.45
N GLN A 150 -26.78 19.83 10.23
CA GLN A 150 -26.81 21.12 9.55
C GLN A 150 -27.66 22.17 10.28
N ASP A 151 -28.71 21.74 10.99
CA ASP A 151 -29.58 22.58 11.80
C ASP A 151 -29.21 22.58 13.30
N GLY A 152 -28.14 21.87 13.68
CA GLY A 152 -27.64 21.77 15.05
C GLY A 152 -28.36 20.73 15.91
N GLU A 153 -29.33 20.01 15.35
CA GLU A 153 -30.11 18.98 16.06
C GLU A 153 -30.10 17.68 15.22
N VAL A 154 -30.35 16.54 15.85
CA VAL A 154 -30.49 15.26 15.15
C VAL A 154 -31.70 14.55 15.71
N ASP A 155 -32.71 14.35 14.88
CA ASP A 155 -33.91 13.69 15.32
C ASP A 155 -33.73 12.16 15.42
N SER A 156 -34.72 11.48 16.00
CA SER A 156 -34.68 10.02 16.16
C SER A 156 -34.66 9.23 14.85
N ASN A 157 -35.15 9.81 13.75
CA ASN A 157 -35.19 9.19 12.44
C ASN A 157 -33.84 9.35 11.72
N GLU A 158 -33.21 10.50 11.82
CA GLU A 158 -31.85 10.80 11.36
C GLU A 158 -30.82 9.96 12.11
N GLN A 159 -30.97 9.84 13.43
CA GLN A 159 -30.12 8.94 14.22
C GLN A 159 -30.27 7.48 13.79
N ALA A 160 -31.48 7.03 13.46
CA ALA A 160 -31.73 5.68 12.95
C ALA A 160 -31.11 5.46 11.55
N MET A 161 -31.14 6.48 10.69
CA MET A 161 -30.47 6.45 9.39
C MET A 161 -28.95 6.39 9.54
N LEU A 162 -28.38 7.17 10.46
CA LEU A 162 -26.95 7.14 10.78
C LEU A 162 -26.53 5.78 11.37
N ASP A 163 -27.32 5.19 12.27
CA ASP A 163 -27.06 3.86 12.83
C ASP A 163 -27.13 2.77 11.74
N SER A 164 -28.09 2.87 10.80
CA SER A 164 -28.18 1.93 9.67
C SER A 164 -26.98 2.07 8.72
N LEU A 165 -26.52 3.29 8.47
CA LEU A 165 -25.37 3.55 7.60
C LEU A 165 -24.07 3.11 8.27
N ALA A 166 -23.94 3.32 9.58
CA ALA A 166 -22.86 2.77 10.40
C ALA A 166 -22.79 1.23 10.32
N SER A 167 -23.92 0.56 10.49
CA SER A 167 -24.00 -0.90 10.37
C SER A 167 -23.66 -1.39 8.96
N MET A 168 -24.08 -0.66 7.93
CA MET A 168 -23.77 -1.00 6.53
C MET A 168 -22.28 -0.84 6.20
N LEU A 169 -21.62 0.15 6.81
CA LEU A 169 -20.19 0.43 6.61
C LEU A 169 -19.29 -0.37 7.57
N GLY A 170 -19.85 -1.22 8.44
CA GLY A 170 -19.08 -1.99 9.42
C GLY A 170 -18.36 -1.11 10.44
N LEU A 171 -18.87 0.09 10.70
CA LEU A 171 -18.28 1.03 11.64
C LEU A 171 -18.70 0.65 13.07
N ASP A 172 -18.00 -0.29 13.69
CA ASP A 172 -18.25 -0.69 15.08
C ASP A 172 -18.04 0.47 16.07
N SER A 173 -17.19 1.46 15.75
CA SER A 173 -17.03 2.70 16.53
C SER A 173 -17.71 3.93 15.91
N ALA A 174 -18.73 3.75 15.08
CA ALA A 174 -19.44 4.86 14.43
C ALA A 174 -19.83 5.98 15.41
N ARG A 175 -20.30 5.62 16.61
CA ARG A 175 -20.71 6.57 17.65
C ARG A 175 -19.55 7.34 18.29
N GLU A 176 -18.35 6.76 18.32
CA GLU A 176 -17.12 7.46 18.71
C GLU A 176 -16.75 8.50 17.64
N VAL A 177 -16.91 8.14 16.35
CA VAL A 177 -16.72 9.08 15.23
C VAL A 177 -17.78 10.18 15.24
N GLN A 178 -19.03 9.88 15.61
CA GLN A 178 -20.06 10.92 15.82
C GLN A 178 -19.61 11.88 16.93
N LEU A 179 -19.15 11.37 18.06
CA LEU A 179 -18.67 12.19 19.17
C LEU A 179 -17.52 13.10 18.80
N ASP A 180 -16.51 12.55 18.16
CA ASP A 180 -15.33 13.30 17.74
C ASP A 180 -15.72 14.41 16.77
N TRP A 181 -16.57 14.08 15.78
CA TRP A 181 -17.10 15.06 14.83
C TRP A 181 -17.95 16.14 15.52
N VAL A 182 -18.85 15.74 16.41
CA VAL A 182 -19.73 16.64 17.18
C VAL A 182 -18.87 17.56 18.08
N CYS A 183 -17.91 17.03 18.83
CA CYS A 183 -17.00 17.82 19.65
C CYS A 183 -16.16 18.81 18.82
N ASP A 184 -15.80 18.47 17.59
CA ASP A 184 -15.04 19.36 16.70
C ASP A 184 -15.92 20.41 16.02
N HIS A 185 -17.13 20.07 15.58
CA HIS A 185 -18.03 20.94 14.81
C HIS A 185 -19.09 21.70 15.62
N LEU A 186 -19.33 21.35 16.89
CA LEU A 186 -20.26 22.09 17.75
C LEU A 186 -19.76 23.49 18.11
N ASP A 187 -20.68 24.41 18.38
CA ASP A 187 -20.36 25.72 18.97
C ASP A 187 -19.72 25.57 20.36
N ASP A 188 -18.88 26.53 20.77
CA ASP A 188 -18.17 26.56 22.07
C ASP A 188 -19.11 26.34 23.27
N ARG A 189 -20.37 26.79 23.13
CA ARG A 189 -21.48 26.61 24.06
C ARG A 189 -21.81 25.13 24.29
N LEU A 190 -22.00 24.40 23.20
CA LEU A 190 -22.38 22.98 23.21
C LEU A 190 -21.16 22.11 23.56
N LYS A 191 -19.94 22.51 23.18
CA LYS A 191 -18.69 21.84 23.61
C LYS A 191 -18.52 21.87 25.14
N ALA A 192 -18.73 23.04 25.76
CA ALA A 192 -18.65 23.20 27.21
C ALA A 192 -19.69 22.33 27.93
N TYR A 193 -20.90 22.24 27.38
CA TYR A 193 -21.96 21.39 27.91
C TYR A 193 -21.67 19.89 27.74
N CYS A 194 -21.20 19.48 26.57
CA CYS A 194 -20.81 18.09 26.30
C CYS A 194 -19.68 17.64 27.24
N SER A 195 -18.64 18.46 27.41
CA SER A 195 -17.54 18.17 28.35
C SER A 195 -18.02 18.05 29.80
N ALA A 196 -18.95 18.92 30.23
CA ALA A 196 -19.54 18.83 31.56
C ALA A 196 -20.36 17.54 31.74
N MET A 197 -21.09 17.14 30.70
CA MET A 197 -21.91 15.93 30.74
C MET A 197 -21.08 14.65 30.68
N GLU A 198 -20.00 14.62 29.89
CA GLU A 198 -19.02 13.53 29.93
C GLU A 198 -18.38 13.39 31.31
N ALA A 199 -18.06 14.51 31.96
CA ALA A 199 -17.48 14.50 33.31
C ALA A 199 -18.48 13.96 34.35
N ALA A 200 -19.73 14.39 34.30
CA ALA A 200 -20.79 13.94 35.21
C ALA A 200 -21.16 12.46 35.02
N TRP A 201 -21.05 11.93 33.80
CA TRP A 201 -21.38 10.53 33.52
C TRP A 201 -20.18 9.57 33.62
N LYS A 202 -18.99 10.09 33.93
CA LYS A 202 -17.73 9.33 33.93
C LYS A 202 -17.70 8.21 34.96
N ASP A 203 -18.37 8.39 36.09
CA ASP A 203 -18.45 7.40 37.18
C ASP A 203 -19.65 6.44 37.03
N GLY A 204 -20.44 6.61 35.96
CA GLY A 204 -21.61 5.80 35.65
C GLY A 204 -22.86 6.13 36.46
N ASN A 205 -22.83 7.14 37.35
CA ASN A 205 -24.01 7.53 38.12
C ASN A 205 -24.03 9.04 38.43
N VAL A 206 -24.87 9.78 37.72
CA VAL A 206 -25.08 11.21 37.94
C VAL A 206 -25.73 11.45 39.31
N SER A 207 -25.11 12.31 40.12
CA SER A 207 -25.66 12.78 41.39
C SER A 207 -26.74 13.85 41.19
N ASP A 208 -27.69 13.99 42.13
CA ASP A 208 -28.68 15.08 42.15
C ASP A 208 -28.02 16.47 42.01
N ASP A 209 -26.82 16.67 42.58
CA ASP A 209 -26.08 17.94 42.47
C ASP A 209 -25.56 18.17 41.04
N GLU A 210 -25.13 17.11 40.36
CA GLU A 210 -24.62 17.18 38.98
C GLU A 210 -25.77 17.37 37.98
N GLU A 211 -26.93 16.75 38.24
CA GLU A 211 -28.14 16.98 37.45
C GLU A 211 -28.59 18.45 37.55
N ASN A 212 -28.61 19.01 38.77
CA ASN A 212 -28.91 20.42 39.01
C ASN A 212 -27.89 21.37 38.34
N MET A 213 -26.59 21.02 38.37
CA MET A 213 -25.56 21.79 37.68
C MET A 213 -25.72 21.75 36.16
N LEU A 214 -26.01 20.57 35.59
CA LEU A 214 -26.27 20.41 34.16
C LEU A 214 -27.53 21.17 33.74
N GLU A 215 -28.59 21.15 34.53
CA GLU A 215 -29.82 21.92 34.27
C GLU A 215 -29.56 23.43 34.34
N SER A 216 -28.77 23.89 35.32
CA SER A 216 -28.36 25.30 35.40
C SER A 216 -27.48 25.71 34.22
N MET A 217 -26.53 24.86 33.80
CA MET A 217 -25.70 25.12 32.61
C MET A 217 -26.54 25.15 31.35
N ARG A 218 -27.48 24.21 31.20
CA ARG A 218 -28.41 24.14 30.07
C ARG A 218 -29.22 25.42 29.93
N ASN A 219 -29.77 25.92 31.04
CA ASN A 219 -30.51 27.18 31.07
C ASN A 219 -29.63 28.39 30.75
N THR A 220 -28.41 28.44 31.31
CA THR A 220 -27.46 29.54 31.09
C THR A 220 -26.99 29.60 29.64
N LEU A 221 -26.79 28.43 29.04
CA LEU A 221 -26.34 28.27 27.67
C LEU A 221 -27.51 28.23 26.69
N ALA A 222 -28.77 28.33 27.12
CA ALA A 222 -29.96 28.29 26.26
C ALA A 222 -29.99 27.07 25.30
N ILE A 223 -29.68 25.88 25.84
CA ILE A 223 -29.65 24.62 25.09
C ILE A 223 -31.08 24.02 25.04
N SER A 224 -31.54 23.68 23.85
CA SER A 224 -32.87 23.12 23.60
C SER A 224 -33.05 21.74 24.24
N ASP A 225 -34.29 21.29 24.42
CA ASP A 225 -34.57 19.92 24.92
C ASP A 225 -34.10 18.86 23.92
N GLU A 226 -34.03 19.20 22.64
CA GLU A 226 -33.64 18.31 21.55
C GLU A 226 -32.11 18.20 21.49
N GLU A 227 -31.39 19.33 21.52
CA GLU A 227 -29.92 19.39 21.70
C GLU A 227 -29.47 18.62 22.96
N HIS A 228 -30.19 18.73 24.07
CA HIS A 228 -29.87 17.97 25.28
C HIS A 228 -30.02 16.45 25.06
N ARG A 229 -31.11 16.00 24.42
CA ARG A 229 -31.35 14.57 24.16
C ARG A 229 -30.33 13.97 23.21
N THR A 230 -29.91 14.70 22.18
CA THR A 230 -28.94 14.21 21.21
C THR A 230 -27.59 13.97 21.89
N ILE A 231 -27.07 14.98 22.61
CA ILE A 231 -25.81 14.87 23.34
C ILE A 231 -25.93 13.77 24.41
N LEU A 232 -27.07 13.63 25.10
CA LEU A 232 -27.26 12.61 26.13
C LEU A 232 -27.22 11.20 25.55
N GLY A 233 -27.89 10.98 24.41
CA GLY A 233 -27.86 9.70 23.70
C GLY A 233 -26.44 9.32 23.28
N VAL A 234 -25.70 10.30 22.79
CA VAL A 234 -24.34 10.16 22.31
C VAL A 234 -23.34 9.88 23.46
N VAL A 235 -23.38 10.64 24.56
CA VAL A 235 -22.52 10.42 25.75
C VAL A 235 -22.82 9.08 26.40
N ARG A 236 -24.10 8.71 26.53
CA ARG A 236 -24.50 7.42 27.11
C ARG A 236 -24.06 6.23 26.24
N ALA A 237 -24.01 6.41 24.93
CA ALA A 237 -23.51 5.38 24.02
C ALA A 237 -21.99 5.19 24.11
N LYS A 238 -21.22 6.22 24.48
CA LYS A 238 -19.77 6.12 24.71
C LYS A 238 -19.40 5.31 25.95
N LEU A 239 -20.28 5.29 26.94
CA LEU A 239 -20.06 4.68 28.26
C LEU A 239 -20.55 3.21 28.35
N ASN A 240 -21.27 2.73 27.33
CA ASN A 240 -21.69 1.33 27.18
C ASN A 240 -20.77 0.59 26.23
#